data_AF-A0A482D7B7-F1
#
_entry.id   AF-A0A482D7B7-F1
#
_cell.length_a   1.000
_cell.length_b   1.000
_cell.length_c   1.000
_cell.angle_alpha   90.00
_cell.angle_beta   90.00
_cell.angle_gamma   90.00
#
_symmetry.space_group_name_H-M   'P 1'
#
loop_
_entity.id
_entity.type
_entity.pdbx_description
1 polymer ?
#
loop_
_entity_poly.entity_id
_entity_poly.type
_entity_poly.pdbx_seq_one_letter_code
_entity_poly.pdbx_strand_id
1 'polypeptide(L)'
;MIPNTTPLPPQGESKLGPIIGIIIVVIVLIIGALYFWGEKLNKANDLPQGDTMVNNLKSQQNSDEVSSIEADLKATNLDDIDADLKAEAASSVQ
;
A
#
# COMPACT_ATOMS: atom_id res chain seq x y z
N MET A 1 30.33 12.24 73.06
CA MET A 1 29.13 12.01 72.23
C MET A 1 29.62 11.96 70.79
N ILE A 2 29.53 10.79 70.12
CA ILE A 2 30.03 10.62 68.75
C ILE A 2 28.85 10.90 67.80
N PRO A 3 28.97 11.82 66.83
CA PRO A 3 27.88 12.10 65.90
C PRO A 3 27.64 10.90 64.98
N ASN A 4 26.39 10.44 64.93
CA ASN A 4 25.95 9.39 64.03
C ASN A 4 25.79 9.97 62.61
N THR A 5 26.69 9.63 61.70
CA THR A 5 26.59 10.01 60.28
C THR A 5 26.00 8.84 59.51
N THR A 6 24.67 8.73 59.53
CA THR A 6 23.95 7.79 58.67
C THR A 6 24.20 8.21 57.21
N PRO A 7 24.71 7.33 56.34
CA PRO A 7 24.88 7.64 54.93
C PRO A 7 23.51 7.88 54.29
N LEU A 8 23.37 8.98 53.55
CA LEU A 8 22.18 9.23 52.75
C LEU A 8 22.04 8.13 51.68
N PRO A 9 20.82 7.57 51.49
CA PRO A 9 20.59 6.57 50.46
C PRO A 9 20.89 7.18 49.06
N PRO A 10 21.39 6.36 48.11
CA PRO A 10 21.69 6.81 46.77
C PRO A 10 20.43 7.41 46.13
N GLN A 11 20.57 8.63 45.63
CA GLN A 11 19.49 9.38 45.00
C GLN A 11 19.15 8.70 43.67
N GLY A 12 17.93 8.14 43.59
CA GLY A 12 17.48 7.34 42.45
C GLY A 12 17.53 8.12 41.13
N GLU A 13 18.17 7.50 40.14
CA GLU A 13 18.34 8.04 38.79
C GLU A 13 16.97 8.23 38.11
N SER A 14 16.73 9.42 37.55
CA SER A 14 15.47 9.75 36.91
C SER A 14 15.37 9.09 35.52
N LYS A 15 14.45 8.13 35.38
CA LYS A 15 14.19 7.35 34.15
C LYS A 15 13.43 8.14 33.06
N LEU A 16 13.53 9.47 33.05
CA LEU A 16 12.76 10.33 32.16
C LEU A 16 13.36 10.41 30.75
N GLY A 17 14.66 10.17 30.58
CA GLY A 17 15.35 10.21 29.29
C GLY A 17 14.83 9.20 28.25
N PRO A 18 14.72 7.90 28.60
CA PRO A 18 14.16 6.91 27.68
C PRO A 18 12.69 7.15 27.34
N ILE A 19 11.91 7.68 28.30
CA ILE A 19 10.49 7.97 28.13
C ILE A 19 10.29 9.11 27.12
N ILE A 20 11.06 10.19 27.22
CA ILE A 20 10.94 11.27 26.23
C ILE A 20 11.41 10.81 24.83
N GLY A 21 12.44 9.96 24.78
CA GLY A 21 12.94 9.38 23.53
C GLY A 21 11.88 8.55 22.81
N ILE A 22 11.18 7.66 23.50
CA ILE A 22 10.16 6.82 22.88
C ILE A 22 8.96 7.65 22.38
N ILE A 23 8.58 8.72 23.09
CA ILE A 23 7.49 9.61 22.68
C ILE A 23 7.81 10.26 21.32
N ILE A 24 9.03 10.75 21.14
CA ILE A 24 9.47 11.37 19.88
C ILE A 24 9.42 10.35 18.74
N VAL A 25 9.92 9.13 18.96
CA VAL A 25 9.90 8.06 17.95
C VAL A 25 8.47 7.72 17.54
N VAL A 26 7.55 7.60 18.50
CA VAL A 26 6.13 7.30 18.22
C VAL A 26 5.48 8.40 17.38
N ILE A 27 5.74 9.68 17.68
CA ILE A 27 5.22 10.81 16.91
C ILE A 27 5.71 10.75 15.46
N VAL A 28 7.01 10.50 15.25
CA VAL A 28 7.59 10.39 13.89
C VAL A 28 6.97 9.23 13.12
N LEU A 29 6.74 8.07 13.77
CA LEU A 29 6.08 6.92 13.13
C LEU A 29 4.64 7.21 12.73
N ILE A 30 3.87 7.91 13.57
CA ILE A 30 2.48 8.30 13.25
C ILE A 30 2.47 9.24 12.05
N ILE A 31 3.35 10.25 12.02
CA ILE A 31 3.45 11.19 10.90
C ILE A 31 3.86 10.44 9.62
N GLY A 32 4.85 9.55 9.68
CA GLY A 32 5.28 8.75 8.54
C GLY A 32 4.16 7.85 8.01
N ALA A 33 3.41 7.20 8.89
CA ALA A 33 2.27 6.36 8.53
C ALA A 33 1.14 7.18 7.88
N LEU A 34 0.79 8.34 8.45
CA LEU A 34 -0.23 9.22 7.90
C LEU A 34 0.20 9.83 6.56
N TYR A 35 1.48 10.16 6.39
CA TYR A 35 2.04 10.67 5.14
C TYR A 35 1.94 9.63 4.01
N PHE A 36 2.42 8.41 4.27
CA PHE A 36 2.40 7.32 3.29
C PHE A 36 0.97 6.88 2.94
N TRP A 37 0.08 6.80 3.93
CA TRP A 37 -1.29 6.37 3.69
C TRP A 37 -2.15 7.45 3.03
N GLY A 38 -1.94 8.73 3.38
CA GLY A 38 -2.62 9.87 2.76
C GLY A 38 -2.29 10.01 1.27
N GLU A 39 -1.03 9.85 0.87
CA GLU A 39 -0.63 9.89 -0.53
C GLU A 39 -1.24 8.73 -1.35
N LYS A 40 -1.32 7.54 -0.76
CA LYS A 40 -1.91 6.35 -1.40
C LYS A 40 -3.41 6.53 -1.66
N LEU A 41 -4.14 7.18 -0.76
CA LEU A 41 -5.57 7.45 -0.92
C LEU A 41 -5.83 8.53 -1.99
N ASN A 42 -4.98 9.57 -2.06
CA ASN A 42 -5.09 10.59 -3.10
C ASN A 42 -4.77 10.04 -4.49
N LYS A 43 -3.76 9.17 -4.60
CA LYS A 43 -3.38 8.54 -5.88
C LYS A 43 -4.40 7.51 -6.39
N ALA A 44 -5.26 6.98 -5.52
CA ALA A 44 -6.32 6.06 -5.94
C ALA A 44 -7.45 6.77 -6.72
N ASN A 45 -7.61 8.09 -6.56
CA ASN A 45 -8.55 8.89 -7.35
C ASN A 45 -7.95 9.40 -8.68
N ASP A 46 -6.62 9.32 -8.84
CA ASP A 46 -5.88 9.65 -10.06
C ASP A 46 -5.40 8.37 -10.77
N LEU A 47 -6.21 7.30 -10.74
CA LEU A 47 -6.10 6.31 -11.80
C LEU A 47 -6.41 7.08 -13.10
N PRO A 48 -5.49 7.18 -14.08
CA PRO A 48 -5.94 7.53 -15.42
C PRO A 48 -7.06 6.52 -15.71
N GLN A 49 -8.20 6.98 -16.24
CA GLN A 49 -9.22 6.08 -16.77
C GLN A 49 -8.50 5.19 -17.79
N GLY A 50 -8.01 4.08 -17.29
CA GLY A 50 -7.14 3.19 -18.00
C GLY A 50 -8.03 2.63 -19.07
N ASP A 51 -7.55 2.78 -20.31
CA ASP A 51 -7.95 1.97 -21.44
C ASP A 51 -8.56 0.64 -20.95
N THR A 52 -9.81 0.39 -21.31
CA THR A 52 -10.63 -0.71 -20.76
C THR A 52 -9.91 -2.05 -20.87
N MET A 53 -8.98 -2.20 -21.83
CA MET A 53 -8.05 -3.32 -21.93
C MET A 53 -7.14 -3.49 -20.69
N VAL A 54 -6.55 -2.42 -20.17
CA VAL A 54 -5.60 -2.46 -19.04
C VAL A 54 -6.28 -2.84 -17.72
N ASN A 55 -7.55 -2.48 -17.54
CA ASN A 55 -8.32 -2.89 -16.36
C ASN A 55 -8.76 -4.37 -16.44
N ASN A 56 -9.08 -4.87 -17.63
CA ASN A 56 -9.36 -6.29 -17.84
C ASN A 56 -8.10 -7.17 -17.68
N LEU A 57 -6.92 -6.66 -18.06
CA LEU A 57 -5.64 -7.33 -17.82
C LEU A 57 -5.30 -7.44 -16.32
N LYS A 58 -5.79 -6.52 -15.48
CA LYS A 58 -5.61 -6.56 -14.02
C LYS A 58 -6.55 -7.52 -13.29
N SER A 59 -7.64 -7.96 -13.92
CA SER A 59 -8.55 -8.95 -13.35
C SER A 59 -8.15 -10.40 -13.63
N GLN A 60 -7.05 -10.62 -14.36
CA GLN A 60 -6.49 -11.97 -14.55
C GLN A 60 -6.05 -12.56 -13.21
N GLN A 61 -6.34 -13.84 -12.98
CA GLN A 61 -6.02 -14.50 -11.71
C GLN A 61 -4.54 -14.90 -11.67
N ASN A 62 -3.92 -14.86 -10.48
CA ASN A 62 -2.52 -15.28 -10.26
C ASN A 62 -2.42 -16.76 -9.83
N SER A 63 -3.31 -17.61 -10.34
CA SER A 63 -3.41 -19.01 -9.93
C SER A 63 -2.80 -19.92 -10.99
N ASP A 64 -1.93 -20.84 -10.56
CA ASP A 64 -1.32 -21.88 -11.41
C ASP A 64 -2.20 -23.13 -11.55
N GLU A 65 -3.41 -23.11 -10.97
CA GLU A 65 -4.39 -24.19 -11.11
C GLU A 65 -5.00 -24.19 -12.51
N VAL A 66 -5.11 -25.39 -13.11
CA VAL A 66 -5.66 -25.56 -14.47
C VAL A 66 -7.10 -25.02 -14.58
N SER A 67 -7.91 -25.22 -13.52
CA SER A 67 -9.28 -24.72 -13.47
C SER A 67 -9.38 -23.19 -13.45
N SER A 68 -8.37 -22.50 -12.90
CA SER A 68 -8.30 -21.03 -12.91
C SER A 68 -7.92 -20.51 -14.29
N ILE A 69 -7.00 -21.17 -14.98
CA ILE A 69 -6.62 -20.82 -16.36
C ILE A 69 -7.83 -20.96 -17.31
N GLU A 70 -8.60 -22.04 -17.17
CA GLU A 70 -9.82 -22.23 -17.97
C GLU A 70 -10.90 -21.17 -17.67
N ALA A 71 -11.01 -20.72 -16.42
CA ALA A 71 -11.92 -19.65 -16.05
C ALA A 71 -11.50 -18.31 -16.66
N ASP A 72 -10.20 -17.98 -16.61
CA ASP A 72 -9.64 -16.76 -17.18
C ASP A 72 -9.80 -16.71 -18.70
N LEU A 73 -9.58 -17.83 -19.40
CA LEU A 73 -9.82 -17.93 -20.85
C LEU A 73 -11.29 -17.73 -21.22
N LYS A 74 -12.22 -18.24 -20.42
CA LYS A 74 -13.67 -18.04 -20.64
C LYS A 74 -14.12 -16.62 -20.33
N ALA A 75 -13.43 -15.93 -19.41
CA ALA A 75 -13.70 -14.55 -19.07
C ALA A 75 -13.09 -13.55 -20.07
N THR A 76 -12.20 -14.00 -20.95
CA THR A 76 -11.64 -13.17 -22.02
C THR A 76 -12.72 -12.86 -23.06
N ASN A 77 -13.12 -11.59 -23.19
CA ASN A 77 -14.12 -11.17 -24.17
C ASN A 77 -13.49 -11.04 -25.57
N LEU A 78 -13.68 -12.07 -26.41
CA LEU A 78 -13.19 -12.11 -27.78
C LEU A 78 -14.11 -11.38 -28.77
N ASP A 79 -15.37 -11.16 -28.40
CA ASP A 79 -16.35 -10.51 -29.28
C ASP A 79 -16.01 -9.02 -29.48
N ASP A 80 -15.52 -8.36 -28.42
CA ASP A 80 -15.05 -6.98 -28.49
C ASP A 80 -13.81 -6.84 -29.38
N ILE A 81 -12.89 -7.82 -29.33
CA ILE A 81 -11.67 -7.82 -30.15
C ILE A 81 -12.01 -7.98 -31.64
N ASP A 82 -12.97 -8.85 -31.98
CA ASP A 82 -13.42 -9.02 -33.37
C ASP A 82 -14.14 -7.76 -33.89
N ALA A 83 -14.92 -7.08 -33.04
CA ALA A 83 -15.55 -5.80 -33.37
C ALA A 83 -14.51 -4.70 -33.63
N ASP A 84 -13.50 -4.58 -32.78
CA ASP A 84 -12.42 -3.60 -32.92
C ASP A 84 -11.57 -3.87 -34.17
N LEU A 85 -11.23 -5.13 -34.45
CA LEU A 85 -10.43 -5.50 -35.63
C LEU A 85 -11.18 -5.18 -36.93
N LYS A 86 -12.51 -5.36 -36.94
CA LYS A 86 -13.37 -5.00 -38.08
C LYS A 86 -13.49 -3.49 -38.25
N ALA A 87 -13.58 -2.74 -37.16
CA ALA A 87 -13.62 -1.27 -37.19
C ALA A 87 -12.30 -0.69 -37.73
N GLU A 88 -11.15 -1.21 -37.28
CA GLU A 88 -9.82 -0.81 -37.76
C GLU A 88 -9.59 -1.20 -39.22
N ALA A 89 -10.00 -2.41 -39.62
CA ALA A 89 -9.95 -2.85 -41.02
C ALA A 89 -10.84 -2.02 -41.95
N ALA A 90 -11.97 -1.51 -41.44
CA ALA A 90 -12.84 -0.62 -42.20
C ALA A 90 -12.28 0.82 -42.28
N SER A 91 -11.59 1.30 -41.23
CA SER A 91 -10.99 2.64 -41.20
C SER A 91 -9.73 2.77 -42.05
N SER A 92 -9.02 1.68 -42.33
CA SER A 92 -7.77 1.66 -43.11
C SER A 92 -7.97 1.56 -44.63
N VAL A 93 -9.22 1.50 -45.10
CA VAL A 93 -9.60 1.41 -46.52
C VAL A 93 -10.09 2.76 -47.09
N GLN A 94 -10.10 3.83 -46.28
CA GLN A 94 -10.47 5.19 -46.69
C GLN A 94 -9.25 6.09 -46.91
#